data_AF-A0A9J7ZL22-F1
#
_entry.id   AF-A0A9J7ZL22-F1
#
_cell.length_a   1.000
_cell.length_b   1.000
_cell.length_c   1.000
_cell.angle_alpha   90.00
_cell.angle_beta   90.00
_cell.angle_gamma   90.00
#
_symmetry.space_group_name_H-M   'P 1'
#
loop_
_entity.id
_entity.type
_entity.pdbx_description
1 polymer ?
#
loop_
_entity_poly.entity_id
_entity_poly.type
_entity_poly.pdbx_seq_one_letter_code
_entity_poly.pdbx_strand_id
1 'polypeptide(L)'
;HTHCLPGARVLDVSAQIPAILKADESPRAVVLHAGVNDTTQRQTETLKRDFRSLIETVRSTTPAATIIVSGPLPTYRRGHERLFRADGLHPSRVGAGLLSDNISRTLRSI
;
A
#
# COMPACT_ATOMS: atom_id res chain seq x y z
N HIS A 1 -13.25 0.02 6.38
CA HIS A 1 -12.41 0.55 7.50
C HIS A 1 -10.98 0.81 7.03
N THR A 2 -10.17 1.57 7.78
CA THR A 2 -8.73 1.81 7.48
C THR A 2 -7.85 1.11 8.52
N HIS A 3 -6.88 0.32 8.06
CA HIS A 3 -5.92 -0.39 8.91
C HIS A 3 -4.50 0.07 8.58
N CYS A 4 -3.75 0.54 9.58
CA CYS A 4 -2.38 1.04 9.40
C CYS A 4 -1.39 0.20 10.21
N LEU A 5 -0.40 -0.35 9.52
CA LEU A 5 0.66 -1.18 10.10
C LEU A 5 2.01 -0.48 9.89
N PRO A 6 2.45 0.38 10.83
CA PRO A 6 3.71 1.11 10.67
C PRO A 6 4.90 0.15 10.65
N GLY A 7 5.82 0.35 9.71
CA GLY A 7 7.02 -0.51 9.55
C GLY A 7 6.76 -1.87 8.89
N ALA A 8 5.51 -2.23 8.57
CA ALA A 8 5.20 -3.50 7.94
C ALA A 8 5.77 -3.62 6.52
N ARG A 9 6.27 -4.81 6.20
CA ARG A 9 6.61 -5.25 4.84
C ARG A 9 5.41 -5.85 4.13
N VAL A 10 5.51 -6.07 2.82
CA VAL A 10 4.42 -6.66 2.02
C VAL A 10 3.95 -8.00 2.59
N LEU A 11 4.88 -8.86 3.03
CA LEU A 11 4.54 -10.15 3.64
C LEU A 11 3.80 -10.01 4.97
N ASP A 12 4.17 -9.02 5.79
CA ASP A 12 3.52 -8.76 7.07
C ASP A 12 2.07 -8.32 6.85
N VAL A 13 1.81 -7.53 5.79
CA VAL A 13 0.46 -7.13 5.37
C VAL A 13 -0.32 -8.36 4.90
N SER A 14 0.25 -9.21 4.04
CA SER A 14 -0.41 -10.43 3.54
C SER A 14 -0.90 -11.33 4.67
N ALA A 15 -0.09 -11.49 5.72
CA ALA A 15 -0.44 -12.33 6.87
C ALA A 15 -1.67 -11.81 7.64
N GLN A 16 -1.92 -10.49 7.64
CA GLN A 16 -3.03 -9.89 8.37
C GLN A 16 -4.32 -9.75 7.55
N ILE A 17 -4.23 -9.81 6.22
CA ILE A 17 -5.40 -9.68 5.31
C ILE A 17 -6.57 -10.59 5.71
N PRO A 18 -6.38 -11.91 5.99
CA PRO A 18 -7.50 -12.77 6.34
C PRO A 18 -8.22 -12.36 7.62
N ALA A 19 -7.48 -11.84 8.61
CA ALA A 19 -8.07 -11.39 9.87
C ALA A 19 -8.81 -10.05 9.69
N ILE A 20 -8.24 -9.13 8.92
CA ILE A 20 -8.81 -7.81 8.66
C ILE A 20 -10.09 -7.93 7.82
N LEU A 21 -10.06 -8.71 6.74
CA LEU A 21 -11.19 -8.84 5.81
C LEU A 21 -12.29 -9.77 6.34
N LYS A 22 -12.01 -10.68 7.29
CA LYS A 22 -13.06 -11.46 7.97
C LYS A 22 -13.96 -10.61 8.87
N ALA A 23 -13.47 -9.47 9.33
CA ALA A 23 -14.25 -8.57 10.17
C ALA A 23 -15.23 -7.68 9.38
N ASP A 24 -15.13 -7.68 8.04
CA ASP A 24 -15.93 -6.83 7.14
C ASP A 24 -16.66 -7.76 6.15
N GLU A 25 -17.99 -7.87 6.23
CA GLU A 25 -18.77 -8.96 5.60
C GLU A 25 -18.71 -9.02 4.06
N SER A 26 -18.19 -7.99 3.38
CA SER A 26 -17.82 -8.04 1.94
C SER A 26 -17.40 -6.65 1.45
N PRO A 27 -16.11 -6.28 1.54
CA PRO A 27 -15.68 -4.97 1.05
C PRO A 27 -15.81 -4.92 -0.48
N ARG A 28 -16.39 -3.83 -1.00
CA ARG A 28 -16.50 -3.59 -2.45
C ARG A 28 -15.15 -3.27 -3.10
N ALA A 29 -14.24 -2.67 -2.34
CA ALA A 29 -12.90 -2.34 -2.80
C ALA A 29 -11.89 -2.48 -1.65
N VAL A 30 -10.67 -2.91 -1.99
CA VAL A 30 -9.54 -3.02 -1.08
C VAL A 30 -8.39 -2.18 -1.64
N VAL A 31 -7.94 -1.20 -0.86
CA VAL A 31 -6.79 -0.35 -1.20
C VAL A 31 -5.57 -0.85 -0.43
N LEU A 32 -4.54 -1.27 -1.16
CA LEU A 32 -3.27 -1.75 -0.60
C LEU A 32 -2.19 -0.69 -0.80
N HIS A 33 -1.60 -0.22 0.29
CA HIS A 33 -0.44 0.67 0.26
C HIS A 33 0.68 0.06 1.09
N ALA A 34 1.69 -0.52 0.42
CA ALA A 34 2.80 -1.22 1.05
C ALA A 34 4.06 -1.18 0.15
N GLY A 35 5.19 -1.70 0.65
CA GLY A 35 6.39 -1.92 -0.15
C GLY A 35 7.53 -0.94 0.10
N VAL A 36 7.29 0.24 0.71
CA VAL A 36 8.36 1.21 0.98
C VAL A 36 9.42 0.61 1.90
N ASN A 37 9.01 -0.13 2.94
CA ASN A 37 9.93 -0.81 3.86
C ASN A 37 10.72 -1.93 3.18
N ASP A 38 10.16 -2.60 2.18
CA ASP A 38 10.82 -3.63 1.37
C ASP A 38 11.84 -3.05 0.38
N THR A 39 11.63 -1.83 -0.14
CA THR A 39 12.54 -1.20 -1.11
C THR A 39 13.94 -0.96 -0.55
N THR A 40 14.08 -0.85 0.77
CA THR A 40 15.38 -0.70 1.45
C THR A 40 16.33 -1.87 1.17
N GLN A 41 15.78 -3.06 0.88
CA GLN A 41 16.56 -4.29 0.63
C GLN A 41 16.99 -4.45 -0.83
N ARG A 42 16.58 -3.56 -1.75
CA ARG A 42 16.91 -3.58 -3.20
C ARG A 42 16.62 -4.90 -3.93
N GLN A 43 15.78 -5.77 -3.40
CA GLN A 43 15.41 -7.04 -4.01
C GLN A 43 14.09 -6.92 -4.78
N THR A 44 14.15 -6.37 -6.00
CA THR A 44 12.95 -6.11 -6.81
C THR A 44 12.17 -7.37 -7.17
N GLU A 45 12.85 -8.50 -7.40
CA GLU A 45 12.18 -9.77 -7.74
C GLU A 45 11.48 -10.41 -6.53
N THR A 46 12.09 -10.32 -5.34
CA THR A 46 11.44 -10.73 -4.08
C THR A 46 10.18 -9.89 -3.85
N LEU A 47 10.29 -8.57 -3.99
CA LEU A 47 9.15 -7.67 -3.79
C LEU A 47 7.99 -7.96 -4.75
N LYS A 48 8.28 -8.23 -6.04
CA LYS A 48 7.25 -8.63 -7.02
C LYS A 48 6.54 -9.92 -6.61
N ARG A 49 7.30 -10.93 -6.16
CA ARG A 49 6.73 -12.20 -5.70
C ARG A 49 5.85 -12.01 -4.47
N ASP A 50 6.30 -11.19 -3.53
CA ASP A 50 5.56 -10.92 -2.30
C ASP A 50 4.28 -10.14 -2.59
N PHE A 51 4.31 -9.17 -3.52
CA PHE A 51 3.10 -8.48 -3.98
C PHE A 51 2.12 -9.40 -4.69
N ARG A 52 2.61 -10.35 -5.49
CA ARG A 52 1.76 -11.38 -6.11
C ARG A 52 1.04 -12.20 -5.05
N SER A 53 1.77 -12.66 -4.04
CA SER A 53 1.18 -13.41 -2.92
C SER A 53 0.16 -12.58 -2.14
N LEU A 54 0.42 -11.29 -1.92
CA LEU A 54 -0.54 -10.36 -1.30
C LEU A 54 -1.85 -10.27 -2.11
N ILE A 55 -1.75 -10.05 -3.42
CA ILE A 55 -2.93 -9.94 -4.30
C ILE A 55 -3.71 -11.25 -4.32
N GLU A 56 -3.03 -12.39 -4.43
CA GLU A 56 -3.66 -13.71 -4.38
C GLU A 56 -4.41 -13.94 -3.05
N THR A 57 -3.82 -13.51 -1.92
CA THR A 57 -4.46 -13.59 -0.59
C THR A 57 -5.71 -12.71 -0.49
N VAL A 58 -5.68 -11.49 -1.04
CA VAL A 58 -6.87 -10.62 -1.07
C VAL A 58 -7.95 -11.20 -1.98
N ARG A 59 -7.59 -11.71 -3.16
CA ARG A 59 -8.56 -12.32 -4.09
C ARG A 59 -9.22 -13.58 -3.51
N SER A 60 -8.47 -14.39 -2.76
CA SER A 60 -9.03 -15.60 -2.12
C SER A 60 -9.97 -15.24 -0.97
N THR A 61 -9.68 -14.16 -0.25
CA THR A 61 -10.49 -13.72 0.89
C THR A 61 -11.73 -12.93 0.45
N THR A 62 -11.61 -12.10 -0.59
CA THR A 62 -12.69 -11.24 -1.10
C THR A 62 -12.74 -11.28 -2.63
N PRO A 63 -13.32 -12.34 -3.24
CA PRO A 63 -13.27 -12.56 -4.69
C PRO A 63 -13.97 -11.49 -5.53
N ALA A 64 -14.97 -10.83 -4.95
CA ALA A 64 -15.79 -9.80 -5.61
C ALA A 64 -15.26 -8.37 -5.41
N ALA A 65 -14.20 -8.17 -4.62
CA ALA A 65 -13.68 -6.85 -4.30
C ALA A 65 -12.75 -6.33 -5.41
N THR A 66 -12.88 -5.05 -5.76
CA THR A 66 -11.90 -4.37 -6.61
C THR A 66 -10.61 -4.11 -5.82
N ILE A 67 -9.47 -4.59 -6.32
CA ILE A 67 -8.16 -4.39 -5.67
C ILE A 67 -7.46 -3.19 -6.30
N ILE A 68 -7.09 -2.22 -5.49
CA ILE A 68 -6.31 -1.05 -5.90
C ILE A 68 -4.98 -1.10 -5.18
N VAL A 69 -3.89 -1.16 -5.96
CA VAL A 69 -2.54 -1.15 -5.41
C VAL A 69 -1.96 0.25 -5.55
N SER A 70 -1.77 0.92 -4.41
CA SER A 70 -0.93 2.11 -4.31
C SER A 70 0.52 1.65 -4.18
N GLY A 71 1.31 1.84 -5.25
CA GLY A 71 2.71 1.44 -5.28
C GLY A 71 3.55 2.13 -4.18
N PRO A 72 4.73 1.56 -3.84
CA PRO A 72 5.60 2.16 -2.85
C PRO A 72 5.99 3.58 -3.27
N LEU A 73 5.89 4.53 -2.35
CA LEU A 73 6.35 5.90 -2.58
C LEU A 73 7.82 5.85 -3.01
N PRO A 74 8.21 6.59 -4.06
CA PRO A 74 9.61 6.65 -4.46
C PRO A 74 10.42 7.18 -3.27
N THR A 75 11.46 6.45 -2.88
CA THR A 75 12.39 6.91 -1.85
C THR A 75 13.23 8.06 -2.40
N TYR A 76 13.40 9.10 -1.60
CA TYR A 76 14.02 10.35 -2.03
C TYR A 76 15.46 10.14 -2.53
N ARG A 77 15.79 10.59 -3.75
CA ARG A 77 17.17 10.71 -4.26
C ARG A 77 17.60 12.10 -4.71
N ARG A 78 16.66 13.05 -4.92
CA ARG A 78 16.82 14.52 -5.07
C ARG A 78 15.54 15.15 -5.68
N GLY A 79 15.18 16.38 -5.30
CA GLY A 79 14.22 17.25 -6.02
C GLY A 79 12.83 17.45 -5.40
N HIS A 80 12.39 16.61 -4.46
CA HIS A 80 11.03 16.64 -3.87
C HIS A 80 11.00 16.93 -2.35
N GLU A 81 11.87 17.82 -1.88
CA GLU A 81 12.10 18.12 -0.44
C GLU A 81 10.83 18.49 0.33
N ARG A 82 9.85 19.10 -0.34
CA ARG A 82 8.57 19.50 0.27
C ARG A 82 7.59 18.35 0.46
N LEU A 83 7.75 17.24 -0.26
CA LEU A 83 6.81 16.12 -0.27
C LEU A 83 7.15 15.03 0.74
N PHE A 84 8.39 14.97 1.20
CA PHE A 84 8.87 14.01 2.18
C PHE A 84 9.27 14.72 3.49
N ARG A 85 9.28 13.99 4.60
CA ARG A 85 9.89 14.43 5.85
C ARG A 85 11.41 14.45 5.71
N ALA A 86 12.09 14.99 6.72
CA ALA A 86 13.56 15.07 6.74
C ALA A 86 14.24 13.69 6.63
N ASP A 87 13.53 12.59 6.95
CA ASP A 87 14.02 11.23 6.76
C ASP A 87 14.03 10.75 5.30
N GLY A 88 13.40 11.49 4.37
CA GLY A 88 13.33 11.13 2.96
C GLY A 88 12.49 9.89 2.64
N LEU A 89 11.77 9.35 3.63
CA LEU A 89 10.98 8.12 3.55
C LEU A 89 9.50 8.38 3.77
N HIS A 90 9.15 9.17 4.78
CA HIS A 90 7.77 9.44 5.14
C HIS A 90 7.25 10.66 4.38
N PRO A 91 5.98 10.67 3.93
CA PRO A 91 5.40 11.86 3.32
C PRO A 91 5.29 13.00 4.35
N SER A 92 5.57 14.21 3.89
CA SER A 92 5.23 15.44 4.61
C SER A 92 3.71 15.64 4.62
N ARG A 93 3.19 16.66 5.33
CA ARG A 93 1.77 17.01 5.26
C ARG A 93 1.31 17.31 3.83
N VAL A 94 2.18 17.94 3.03
CA VAL A 94 1.91 18.24 1.62
C VAL A 94 1.93 16.96 0.77
N GLY A 95 2.92 16.09 0.99
CA GLY A 95 2.99 14.79 0.30
C GLY A 95 1.82 13.87 0.61
N ALA A 96 1.37 13.83 1.86
CA ALA A 96 0.21 13.07 2.28
C ALA A 96 -1.09 13.59 1.61
N GLY A 97 -1.22 14.92 1.48
CA GLY A 97 -2.33 15.53 0.74
C GLY A 97 -2.37 15.09 -0.72
N LEU A 98 -1.25 15.17 -1.43
CA LEU A 98 -1.15 14.71 -2.83
C LEU A 98 -1.44 13.21 -2.98
N LEU A 99 -0.95 12.38 -2.06
CA LEU A 99 -1.22 10.94 -2.08
C LEU A 99 -2.72 10.66 -1.88
N SER A 100 -3.35 11.36 -0.93
CA SER A 100 -4.79 11.25 -0.67
C SER A 100 -5.61 11.67 -1.90
N ASP A 101 -5.23 12.77 -2.55
CA ASP A 101 -5.91 13.24 -3.76
C ASP A 101 -5.78 12.24 -4.91
N ASN A 102 -4.59 11.64 -5.07
CA ASN A 102 -4.36 10.64 -6.11
C ASN A 102 -5.18 9.37 -5.87
N ILE A 103 -5.19 8.85 -4.63
CA ILE A 103 -6.04 7.72 -4.25
C ILE A 103 -7.52 8.05 -4.48
N SER A 104 -7.96 9.26 -4.09
CA SER A 104 -9.34 9.70 -4.29
C SER A 104 -9.73 9.79 -5.77
N ARG A 105 -8.82 10.23 -6.66
CA ARG A 105 -9.08 10.23 -8.10
C ARG A 105 -9.23 8.82 -8.65
N THR A 106 -8.37 7.88 -8.25
CA THR A 106 -8.49 6.49 -8.67
C THR A 106 -9.79 5.86 -8.17
N LEU A 107 -10.17 6.11 -6.91
CA LEU A 107 -11.42 5.61 -6.34
C LEU A 107 -12.68 6.15 -7.04
N ARG A 108 -12.62 7.36 -7.62
CA ARG A 108 -13.75 7.93 -8.39
C ARG A 108 -13.86 7.39 -9.81
N SER A 109 -12.83 6.71 -10.32
CA SER A 109 -12.77 6.18 -11.68
C SER A 109 -13.26 4.73 -11.81
N ILE A 110 -13.64 4.11 -10.69
CA ILE A 110 -14.17 2.75 -10.55
C ILE A 110 -15.59 2.80 -10.00
#